data_AF-A0A3D1I0H2-F1
#
_entry.id   AF-A0A3D1I0H2-F1
#
_cell.length_a   1.000
_cell.length_b   1.000
_cell.length_c   1.000
_cell.angle_alpha   90.00
_cell.angle_beta   90.00
_cell.angle_gamma   90.00
#
_symmetry.space_group_name_H-M   'P 1'
#
loop_
_entity.id
_entity.type
_entity.pdbx_description
1 polymer ?
#
loop_
_entity_poly.entity_id
_entity_poly.type
_entity_poly.pdbx_seq_one_letter_code
_entity_poly.pdbx_strand_id
1 'polypeptide(L)'
;MEPWLFYALLSAVSAAFVSIFGKVGLQGIDSNVATAVRSIIMAVFLVGVVFVQGNLSHLPDMLNDKKGLLFVALSGIAGATSWLFYFLALKYGPVSKVAPIDKLSVVFAVILAVILFGEKVSLVHGIAIAMIAAGGLILAIW
;
A
#
# COMPACT_ATOMS: atom_id res chain seq x y z
N MET A 1 4.49 -1.06 24.78
CA MET A 1 4.36 -0.42 23.46
C MET A 1 2.98 -0.77 22.94
N GLU A 2 2.24 0.18 22.40
CA GLU A 2 0.93 -0.14 21.84
C GLU A 2 1.07 -1.11 20.64
N PRO A 3 0.13 -2.06 20.46
CA PRO A 3 0.26 -3.11 19.45
C PRO A 3 0.46 -2.59 18.02
N TRP A 4 -0.09 -1.41 17.71
CA TRP A 4 -0.05 -0.83 16.36
C TRP A 4 1.37 -0.58 15.86
N LEU A 5 2.30 -0.18 16.74
CA LEU A 5 3.68 0.12 16.35
C LEU A 5 4.41 -1.15 15.92
N PHE A 6 4.18 -2.25 16.64
CA PHE A 6 4.75 -3.55 16.30
C PHE A 6 4.25 -4.03 14.93
N TYR A 7 2.94 -3.96 14.67
CA TYR A 7 2.37 -4.33 13.38
C TYR A 7 2.82 -3.41 12.24
N ALA A 8 2.98 -2.10 12.51
CA ALA A 8 3.50 -1.15 11.52
C ALA A 8 4.95 -1.44 11.11
N LEU A 9 5.80 -1.80 12.07
CA LEU A 9 7.18 -2.21 11.80
C LEU A 9 7.22 -3.52 10.99
N LEU A 10 6.40 -4.51 11.35
CA LEU A 10 6.30 -5.76 10.59
C LEU A 10 5.80 -5.53 9.16
N SER A 11 4.85 -4.59 8.98
CA SER A 11 4.39 -4.14 7.66
C SER A 11 5.52 -3.48 6.86
N ALA A 12 6.33 -2.62 7.48
CA ALA A 12 7.46 -1.98 6.82
C ALA A 12 8.51 -2.99 6.33
N VAL A 13 8.84 -3.99 7.15
CA VAL A 13 9.75 -5.09 6.76
C VAL A 13 9.15 -5.91 5.63
N SER A 14 7.87 -6.26 5.71
CA SER A 14 7.18 -7.01 4.66
C SER A 14 7.12 -6.23 3.34
N ALA A 15 6.89 -4.92 3.41
CA ALA A 15 6.89 -4.03 2.25
C ALA A 15 8.27 -3.98 1.57
N ALA A 16 9.37 -4.06 2.33
CA ALA A 16 10.71 -4.13 1.75
C ALA A 16 10.90 -5.41 0.91
N PHE A 17 10.49 -6.58 1.42
CA PHE A 17 10.51 -7.84 0.66
C PHE A 17 9.65 -7.77 -0.59
N VAL A 18 8.48 -7.14 -0.50
CA VAL A 18 7.59 -6.90 -1.65
C VAL A 18 8.29 -6.17 -2.79
N SER A 19 9.08 -5.14 -2.49
CA SER A 19 9.83 -4.38 -3.49
C SER A 19 10.94 -5.21 -4.15
N ILE A 20 11.68 -5.98 -3.34
CA ILE A 20 12.79 -6.81 -3.84
C ILE A 20 12.27 -7.97 -4.68
N PHE A 21 11.35 -8.78 -4.15
CA PHE A 21 10.78 -9.91 -4.88
C PHE A 21 9.96 -9.46 -6.09
N GLY A 22 9.24 -8.34 -5.98
CA GLY A 22 8.53 -7.75 -7.11
C GLY A 22 9.48 -7.40 -8.24
N LYS A 23 10.59 -6.70 -7.95
CA LYS A 23 11.58 -6.37 -8.99
C LYS A 23 12.21 -7.61 -9.63
N VAL A 24 12.54 -8.63 -8.84
CA VAL A 24 13.11 -9.87 -9.36
C VAL A 24 12.08 -10.62 -10.23
N GLY A 25 10.83 -10.75 -9.78
CA GLY A 25 9.77 -11.44 -10.50
C GLY A 25 9.30 -10.76 -11.79
N LEU A 26 9.64 -9.49 -12.00
CA LEU A 26 9.31 -8.72 -13.20
C LEU A 26 10.36 -8.86 -14.31
N GLN A 27 11.49 -9.52 -14.07
CA GLN A 27 12.55 -9.68 -15.06
C GLN A 27 12.07 -10.57 -16.21
N GLY A 28 11.94 -9.98 -17.41
CA GLY A 28 11.52 -10.69 -18.61
C GLY A 28 10.02 -10.98 -18.71
N ILE A 29 9.20 -10.51 -17.76
CA ILE A 29 7.74 -10.71 -17.75
C ILE A 29 7.03 -9.34 -17.86
N ASP A 30 5.83 -9.33 -18.41
CA ASP A 30 4.97 -8.15 -18.40
C ASP A 30 4.55 -7.79 -16.96
N SER A 31 4.54 -6.49 -16.64
CA SER A 31 4.26 -6.01 -15.28
C SER A 31 2.82 -6.23 -14.86
N ASN A 32 1.90 -6.16 -15.81
CA ASN A 32 0.48 -6.31 -15.55
C ASN A 32 0.16 -7.79 -15.29
N VAL A 33 0.76 -8.69 -16.08
CA VAL A 33 0.64 -10.15 -15.88
C VAL A 33 1.21 -10.55 -14.52
N ALA A 34 2.42 -10.11 -14.17
CA ALA A 34 3.02 -10.42 -12.87
C ALA A 34 2.18 -9.88 -11.69
N THR A 35 1.64 -8.66 -11.83
CA THR A 35 0.77 -8.06 -10.80
C THR A 35 -0.55 -8.82 -10.68
N ALA A 36 -1.15 -9.29 -11.78
CA ALA A 36 -2.37 -10.09 -11.76
C ALA A 36 -2.16 -11.44 -11.04
N VAL A 37 -1.08 -12.16 -11.37
CA VAL A 37 -0.72 -13.41 -10.68
C VAL A 37 -0.51 -13.18 -9.19
N ARG A 38 0.21 -12.12 -8.83
CA ARG A 38 0.42 -11.71 -7.43
C ARG A 38 -0.89 -11.46 -6.70
N SER A 39 -1.86 -10.80 -7.33
CA SER A 39 -3.17 -10.53 -6.73
C SER A 39 -3.94 -11.82 -6.43
N ILE A 40 -3.84 -12.84 -7.29
CA ILE A 40 -4.45 -14.15 -7.05
C ILE A 40 -3.80 -14.83 -5.85
N ILE A 41 -2.46 -14.85 -5.79
CA ILE A 41 -1.72 -15.43 -4.65
C ILE A 41 -2.11 -14.75 -3.34
N MET A 42 -2.21 -13.41 -3.35
CA MET A 42 -2.61 -12.66 -2.17
C MET A 42 -4.07 -12.94 -1.77
N ALA A 43 -4.98 -13.04 -2.73
CA ALA A 43 -6.38 -13.37 -2.46
C ALA A 43 -6.49 -14.74 -1.78
N VAL A 44 -5.81 -15.77 -2.31
CA VAL A 44 -5.78 -17.11 -1.71
C VAL A 44 -5.20 -17.07 -0.30
N PHE A 45 -4.09 -16.35 -0.10
CA PHE A 45 -3.48 -16.19 1.21
C PHE A 45 -4.44 -15.54 2.23
N LEU A 46 -5.08 -14.42 1.87
CA LEU A 46 -6.01 -13.71 2.76
C LEU A 46 -7.27 -14.54 3.05
N VAL A 47 -7.82 -15.25 2.06
CA VAL A 47 -8.95 -16.17 2.28
C VAL A 47 -8.56 -17.29 3.24
N GLY A 48 -7.35 -17.85 3.11
CA GLY A 48 -6.81 -18.84 4.04
C GLY A 48 -6.68 -18.31 5.47
N VAL A 49 -6.23 -17.07 5.63
CA VAL A 49 -6.17 -16.40 6.94
C VAL A 49 -7.56 -16.25 7.56
N VAL A 50 -8.55 -15.79 6.81
CA VAL A 50 -9.95 -15.66 7.29
C VAL A 50 -10.54 -17.02 7.66
N PHE A 51 -10.24 -18.06 6.88
CA PHE A 51 -10.65 -19.44 7.16
C PHE A 51 -10.05 -19.95 8.49
N VAL A 52 -8.74 -19.79 8.70
CA VAL A 52 -8.05 -20.24 9.93
C VAL A 52 -8.53 -19.46 11.16
N GLN A 53 -8.88 -18.17 11.01
CA GLN A 53 -9.43 -17.37 12.10
C GLN A 53 -10.90 -17.69 12.41
N GLY A 54 -11.58 -18.51 11.60
CA GLY A 54 -13.00 -18.81 11.77
C GLY A 54 -13.93 -17.64 11.46
N ASN A 55 -13.43 -16.57 10.83
CA ASN A 55 -14.17 -15.32 10.61
C ASN A 55 -15.05 -15.34 9.35
N LEU A 56 -15.18 -16.49 8.68
CA LEU A 56 -16.01 -16.65 7.48
C LEU A 56 -17.49 -16.35 7.72
N SER A 57 -17.98 -16.46 8.96
CA SER A 57 -19.36 -16.13 9.32
C SER A 57 -19.70 -14.64 9.19
N HIS A 58 -18.70 -13.75 9.15
CA HIS A 58 -18.90 -12.30 9.03
C HIS A 58 -18.90 -11.81 7.57
N LEU A 59 -18.60 -12.69 6.59
CA LEU A 59 -18.64 -12.33 5.17
C LEU A 59 -20.03 -11.84 4.72
N PRO A 60 -21.14 -12.51 5.08
CA PRO A 60 -22.49 -12.07 4.72
C PRO A 60 -22.81 -10.66 5.25
N ASP A 61 -22.35 -10.32 6.44
CA ASP A 61 -22.57 -8.99 7.04
C ASP A 61 -21.88 -7.89 6.22
N MET A 62 -20.64 -8.14 5.78
CA MET A 62 -19.89 -7.20 4.94
C MET A 62 -20.49 -7.08 3.53
N LEU A 63 -21.02 -8.17 2.97
CA LEU A 63 -21.67 -8.15 1.66
C LEU A 63 -23.03 -7.43 1.68
N ASN A 64 -23.72 -7.45 2.82
CA ASN A 64 -24.99 -6.75 3.00
C ASN A 64 -24.82 -5.24 3.22
N ASP A 65 -23.68 -4.79 3.77
CA ASP A 65 -23.35 -3.36 3.85
C ASP A 65 -22.89 -2.80 2.50
N LYS A 66 -23.86 -2.34 1.69
CA LYS A 66 -23.59 -1.76 0.37
C LYS A 66 -22.64 -0.55 0.40
N LYS A 67 -22.63 0.23 1.49
CA LYS A 67 -21.73 1.39 1.61
C LYS A 67 -20.31 0.91 1.94
N GLY A 68 -20.17 0.04 2.94
CA GLY A 68 -18.90 -0.59 3.28
C GLY A 68 -18.28 -1.30 2.08
N LEU A 69 -19.07 -2.11 1.36
CA LEU A 69 -18.65 -2.81 0.16
C LEU A 69 -18.19 -1.86 -0.96
N LEU A 70 -18.88 -0.73 -1.16
CA LEU A 70 -18.47 0.27 -2.14
C LEU A 70 -17.09 0.88 -1.78
N PHE A 71 -16.88 1.28 -0.53
CA PHE A 71 -15.59 1.83 -0.09
C PHE A 71 -14.48 0.79 -0.13
N VAL A 72 -14.76 -0.47 0.21
CA VAL A 72 -13.81 -1.59 0.08
C VAL A 72 -13.46 -1.83 -1.38
N ALA A 73 -14.45 -1.81 -2.29
CA ALA A 73 -14.21 -1.96 -3.72
C ALA A 73 -13.37 -0.81 -4.28
N LEU A 74 -13.70 0.45 -3.93
CA LEU A 74 -12.93 1.63 -4.33
C LEU A 74 -11.49 1.58 -3.79
N SER A 75 -11.32 1.17 -2.53
CA SER A 75 -10.00 0.95 -1.92
C SER A 75 -9.23 -0.14 -2.65
N GLY A 76 -9.87 -1.26 -3.01
CA GLY A 76 -9.28 -2.33 -3.80
C GLY A 76 -8.81 -1.87 -5.18
N ILE A 77 -9.64 -1.09 -5.89
CA ILE A 77 -9.28 -0.50 -7.19
C ILE A 77 -8.12 0.48 -7.05
N ALA A 78 -8.14 1.35 -6.03
CA ALA A 78 -7.06 2.28 -5.74
C ALA A 78 -5.74 1.55 -5.42
N GLY A 79 -5.79 0.50 -4.60
CA GLY A 79 -4.64 -0.33 -4.25
C GLY A 79 -4.08 -1.09 -5.46
N ALA A 80 -4.94 -1.69 -6.29
CA ALA A 80 -4.52 -2.36 -7.52
C ALA A 80 -3.86 -1.38 -8.49
N THR A 81 -4.43 -0.18 -8.65
CA THR A 81 -3.87 0.89 -9.49
C THR A 81 -2.52 1.38 -8.96
N SER A 82 -2.41 1.56 -7.64
CA SER A 82 -1.15 1.93 -6.98
C SER A 82 -0.06 0.89 -7.26
N TRP A 83 -0.37 -0.40 -7.13
CA TRP A 83 0.60 -1.47 -7.39
C TRP A 83 0.97 -1.60 -8.85
N LEU A 84 0.00 -1.45 -9.75
CA LEU A 84 0.24 -1.46 -11.19
C LEU A 84 1.32 -0.45 -11.57
N PHE A 85 1.17 0.81 -11.16
CA PHE A 85 2.14 1.86 -11.44
C PHE A 85 3.45 1.69 -10.65
N TYR A 86 3.39 1.22 -9.41
CA TYR A 86 4.59 0.98 -8.60
C TYR A 86 5.50 -0.10 -9.21
N PHE A 87 4.94 -1.24 -9.62
CA PHE A 87 5.71 -2.32 -10.24
C PHE A 87 6.18 -1.94 -11.64
N LEU A 88 5.37 -1.18 -12.39
CA LEU A 88 5.81 -0.62 -13.66
C LEU A 88 7.02 0.31 -13.46
N ALA A 89 7.02 1.16 -12.43
CA ALA A 89 8.16 2.00 -12.09
C ALA A 89 9.39 1.17 -11.66
N LEU A 90 9.20 0.11 -10.86
CA LEU A 90 10.29 -0.81 -10.47
C LEU A 90 10.90 -1.58 -11.64
N LYS A 91 10.12 -1.84 -12.69
CA LYS A 91 10.61 -2.48 -13.93
C LYS A 91 11.60 -1.58 -14.66
N TYR A 92 11.36 -0.28 -14.70
CA TYR A 92 12.20 0.69 -15.42
C TYR A 92 13.22 1.43 -14.54
N GLY A 93 13.09 1.37 -13.21
CA GLY A 93 13.88 2.15 -12.27
C GLY A 93 14.58 1.32 -11.17
N PRO A 94 15.60 1.89 -10.51
CA PRO A 94 16.20 1.29 -9.33
C PRO A 94 15.26 1.36 -8.11
N VAL A 95 15.28 0.33 -7.26
CA VAL A 95 14.45 0.27 -6.03
C VAL A 95 14.75 1.45 -5.12
N SER A 96 16.02 1.86 -5.05
CA SER A 96 16.48 2.98 -4.23
C SER A 96 15.87 4.33 -4.61
N LYS A 97 15.39 4.51 -5.85
CA LYS A 97 14.73 5.75 -6.31
C LYS A 97 13.21 5.65 -6.29
N VAL A 98 12.68 4.48 -6.68
CA VAL A 98 11.23 4.25 -6.78
C VAL A 98 10.58 4.09 -5.40
N ALA A 99 11.21 3.35 -4.48
CA ALA A 99 10.64 3.10 -3.16
C ALA A 99 10.46 4.37 -2.32
N PRO A 100 11.38 5.35 -2.29
CA PRO A 100 11.16 6.61 -1.59
C PRO A 100 10.04 7.47 -2.19
N ILE A 101 9.90 7.49 -3.53
CA ILE A 101 8.78 8.19 -4.19
C ILE A 101 7.43 7.57 -3.82
N ASP A 102 7.34 6.25 -3.73
CA ASP A 102 6.13 5.57 -3.25
C ASP A 102 5.72 6.01 -1.83
N LYS A 103 6.70 6.35 -0.97
CA LYS A 103 6.42 6.87 0.38
C LYS A 103 5.86 8.29 0.42
N LEU A 104 5.87 9.01 -0.71
CA LEU A 104 5.11 10.27 -0.83
C LEU A 104 3.60 10.04 -0.73
N SER A 105 3.11 8.80 -0.86
CA SER A 105 1.72 8.44 -0.58
C SER A 105 1.25 8.91 0.81
N VAL A 106 2.14 8.96 1.81
CA VAL A 106 1.82 9.49 3.15
C VAL A 106 1.42 10.97 3.08
N VAL A 107 2.12 11.76 2.25
CA VAL A 107 1.83 13.18 2.06
C VAL A 107 0.42 13.36 1.47
N PHE A 108 0.12 12.62 0.40
CA PHE A 108 -1.20 12.66 -0.23
C PHE A 108 -2.31 12.15 0.69
N ALA A 109 -2.06 11.08 1.44
CA ALA A 109 -3.02 10.54 2.39
C ALA A 109 -3.38 11.55 3.48
N VAL A 110 -2.40 12.27 4.04
CA VAL A 110 -2.67 13.30 5.05
C VAL A 110 -3.41 14.49 4.46
N ILE A 111 -3.03 14.96 3.27
CA ILE A 111 -3.75 16.04 2.58
C ILE A 111 -5.21 15.65 2.34
N LEU A 112 -5.46 14.44 1.83
CA LEU A 112 -6.81 13.93 1.63
C LEU A 112 -7.56 13.77 2.95
N ALA A 113 -6.90 13.34 4.04
CA ALA A 113 -7.53 13.21 5.34
C ALA A 113 -7.96 14.57 5.92
N VAL A 114 -7.13 15.60 5.76
CA VAL A 114 -7.48 16.98 6.13
C VAL A 114 -8.69 17.47 5.32
N ILE A 115 -8.70 17.23 4.01
CA ILE A 115 -9.77 17.73 3.12
C ILE A 115 -11.08 16.97 3.30
N LEU A 116 -11.03 15.64 3.38
CA LEU A 116 -12.21 14.77 3.38
C LEU A 116 -12.79 14.55 4.78
N PHE A 117 -11.93 14.41 5.80
CA PHE A 117 -12.33 14.11 7.18
C PHE A 117 -12.19 15.30 8.12
N GLY A 118 -11.61 16.42 7.66
CA GLY A 118 -11.43 17.62 8.49
C GLY A 118 -10.39 17.44 9.60
N GLU A 119 -9.47 16.49 9.46
CA GLU A 119 -8.45 16.20 10.47
C GLU A 119 -7.55 17.42 10.72
N LYS A 120 -7.29 17.73 12.00
CA LYS A 120 -6.39 18.81 12.38
C LYS A 120 -4.96 18.29 12.50
N VAL A 121 -4.15 18.62 11.51
CA VAL A 121 -2.71 18.31 11.52
C VAL A 121 -1.97 19.37 12.31
N SER A 122 -1.26 18.96 13.37
CA SER A 122 -0.38 19.87 14.13
C SER A 122 0.77 20.38 13.24
N LEU A 123 1.30 21.57 13.57
CA LEU A 123 2.41 22.17 12.83
C LEU A 123 3.63 21.24 12.76
N VAL A 124 3.93 20.53 13.87
CA VAL A 124 5.03 19.57 13.95
C VAL A 124 4.81 18.38 13.01
N HIS A 125 3.59 17.85 12.94
CA HIS A 125 3.26 16.78 11.99
C HIS A 125 3.39 17.25 10.54
N GLY A 126 2.95 18.47 10.24
CA GLY A 126 3.11 19.07 8.91
C GLY A 126 4.58 19.18 8.49
N ILE A 127 5.44 19.65 9.39
CA ILE A 127 6.89 19.73 9.14
C ILE A 127 7.49 18.33 8.93
N ALA A 128 7.12 17.34 9.75
CA ALA A 128 7.61 15.97 9.59
C ALA A 128 7.22 15.36 8.23
N ILE A 129 5.98 15.58 7.77
CA ILE A 129 5.51 15.13 6.45
C ILE A 129 6.27 15.84 5.34
N ALA A 130 6.52 17.14 5.46
CA ALA A 130 7.34 17.88 4.50
C ALA A 130 8.78 17.36 4.43
N MET A 131 9.36 16.96 5.56
CA MET A 131 10.68 16.32 5.60
C MET A 131 10.69 14.95 4.91
N ILE A 132 9.66 14.13 5.12
CA ILE A 132 9.49 12.86 4.38
C ILE A 132 9.41 13.15 2.88
N ALA A 133 8.66 14.18 2.49
CA ALA A 133 8.51 14.57 1.09
C ALA A 133 9.85 14.99 0.47
N ALA A 134 10.57 15.89 1.14
CA ALA A 134 11.88 16.37 0.69
C ALA A 134 12.90 15.23 0.61
N GLY A 135 12.97 14.37 1.65
CA GLY A 135 13.87 13.22 1.67
C GLY A 135 13.58 12.23 0.53
N GLY A 136 12.31 11.93 0.28
CA GLY A 136 11.89 11.06 -0.82
C GLY A 136 12.28 11.62 -2.20
N LEU A 137 12.09 12.92 -2.41
CA LEU A 137 12.47 13.60 -3.66
C LEU A 137 13.99 13.63 -3.86
N ILE A 138 14.76 13.90 -2.81
CA ILE A 138 16.22 13.92 -2.89
C ILE A 138 16.76 12.54 -3.31
N LEU A 139 16.29 11.47 -2.66
CA LEU A 139 16.68 10.09 -2.99
C LEU A 139 16.27 9.65 -4.39
N ALA A 140 15.23 10.26 -4.95
CA ALA A 140 14.79 9.95 -6.31
C ALA A 140 15.65 10.64 -7.36
N ILE A 141 16.06 11.89 -7.11
CA ILE A 141 16.84 12.70 -8.04
C ILE A 141 18.30 12.23 -8.04
N TRP A 142 18.89 12.09 -6.86
CA TRP A 142 20.30 11.73 -6.66
C TRP A 142 20.44 10.23 -6.46
#